data_AF-A0A484LL06-F1
#
_entry.id   AF-A0A484LL06-F1
#
_cell.length_a   1.000
_cell.length_b   1.000
_cell.length_c   1.000
_cell.angle_alpha   90.00
_cell.angle_beta   90.00
_cell.angle_gamma   90.00
#
_symmetry.space_group_name_H-M   'P 1'
#
loop_
_entity.id
_entity.type
_entity.pdbx_description
1 polymer ?
#
loop_
_entity_poly.entity_id
_entity_poly.type
_entity_poly.pdbx_seq_one_letter_code
_entity_poly.pdbx_strand_id
1 'polypeptide(L)'
;MGYLISTYPRDFGLPDDVHVSETKCSPCLELWKADICPKPKTEHDIFVYFRPISQNDREYFVAYDSLEEDGPISPKYRIYAPPFPPKTYSFTGCTCDGLLHFQDRESGHVLWNPTTSEYKILPNPFLELPPGLEHSSVANGMWSDPRFENYKLLHLVRSRFKDDPGMLVNESYHIDLYSLKTNSWRRIPCTEFASVERNNCTCISGVFYAAAFQKEACTCCSGVILSFDFSIETLSTLPLPNHNGNRFLLLEYKGLLSALECWVDDDDEDDESFYPPCDFELWIMSDGSWTKESIFHTRCIPEPSHFSPDGKLLYFVNFTVGFELVAFDRAIGKLKHLGVNDPLGYPMMIPFLESFVQLNGISCMQERYEHEKEEKK
;
A
#
# COMPACT_ATOMS: atom_id res chain seq x y z
N MET A 1 1.68 -35.84 -24.35
CA MET A 1 0.96 -36.51 -23.25
C MET A 1 0.32 -35.41 -22.43
N GLY A 2 -1.01 -35.41 -22.37
CA GLY A 2 -1.78 -34.34 -21.77
C GLY A 2 -1.59 -34.27 -20.25
N TYR A 3 -1.35 -33.07 -19.75
CA TYR A 3 -1.46 -32.79 -18.32
C TYR A 3 -2.95 -32.76 -17.98
N LEU A 4 -3.38 -33.77 -17.22
CA LEU A 4 -4.70 -33.85 -16.63
C LEU A 4 -4.95 -32.60 -15.77
N ILE A 5 -5.92 -31.80 -16.20
CA ILE A 5 -6.57 -30.81 -15.33
C ILE A 5 -7.25 -31.63 -14.23
N SER A 6 -6.67 -31.58 -13.04
CA SER A 6 -7.23 -32.19 -11.85
C SER A 6 -8.44 -31.37 -11.40
N THR A 7 -9.62 -31.72 -11.90
CA THR A 7 -10.90 -31.31 -11.31
C THR A 7 -11.12 -32.13 -10.04
N TYR A 8 -10.64 -31.63 -8.89
CA TYR A 8 -11.13 -32.11 -7.60
C TYR A 8 -12.43 -31.39 -7.23
N PRO A 9 -13.38 -32.07 -6.56
CA PRO A 9 -14.69 -31.51 -6.22
C PRO A 9 -14.56 -30.32 -5.27
N ARG A 10 -15.38 -29.30 -5.52
CA ARG A 10 -15.70 -28.22 -4.60
C ARG A 10 -16.39 -28.81 -3.38
N ASP A 11 -15.73 -28.77 -2.23
CA ASP A 11 -16.30 -28.65 -0.88
C ASP A 11 -15.17 -28.87 0.12
N PHE A 12 -14.42 -27.80 0.41
CA PHE A 12 -13.66 -27.71 1.65
C PHE A 12 -14.56 -26.96 2.63
N GLY A 13 -15.40 -27.70 3.34
CA GLY A 13 -16.06 -27.19 4.53
C GLY A 13 -14.98 -26.75 5.51
N LEU A 14 -14.64 -25.47 5.49
CA LEU A 14 -14.13 -24.80 6.66
C LEU A 14 -15.29 -24.81 7.68
N PRO A 15 -15.02 -25.04 8.98
CA PRO A 15 -16.07 -24.93 9.98
C PRO A 15 -16.72 -23.54 9.84
N ASP A 16 -18.04 -23.48 10.07
CA ASP A 16 -18.82 -22.23 10.10
C ASP A 16 -17.94 -21.10 10.63
N ASP A 17 -17.92 -19.99 9.89
CA ASP A 17 -17.16 -18.79 10.19
C ASP A 17 -16.93 -18.61 11.69
N VAL A 18 -15.67 -18.40 12.06
CA VAL A 18 -15.25 -17.79 13.33
C VAL A 18 -16.29 -16.76 13.76
N HIS A 19 -16.53 -16.57 15.07
CA HIS A 19 -17.42 -15.53 15.59
C HIS A 19 -16.90 -14.12 15.25
N VAL A 20 -16.96 -13.77 13.96
CA VAL A 20 -16.62 -12.47 13.45
C VAL A 20 -17.65 -11.53 14.04
N SER A 21 -17.17 -10.49 14.69
CA SER A 21 -18.04 -9.57 15.39
C SER A 21 -17.39 -8.21 15.45
N GLU A 22 -18.23 -7.18 15.59
CA GLU A 22 -17.78 -5.81 15.80
C GLU A 22 -18.56 -5.22 16.95
N THR A 23 -17.85 -4.56 17.87
CA THR A 23 -18.42 -3.73 18.93
C THR A 23 -18.04 -2.29 18.67
N LYS A 24 -19.04 -1.43 18.41
CA LYS A 24 -18.83 0.02 18.24
C LYS A 24 -18.56 0.68 19.59
N CYS A 25 -17.61 1.61 19.61
CA CYS A 25 -17.27 2.40 20.79
C CYS A 25 -18.04 3.73 20.81
N SER A 26 -18.52 4.12 21.99
CA SER A 26 -19.50 5.20 22.20
C SER A 26 -19.12 6.65 21.79
N PRO A 27 -17.86 7.08 21.55
CA PRO A 27 -17.63 8.47 21.17
C PRO A 27 -17.90 8.78 19.68
N CYS A 28 -17.94 7.78 18.80
CA CYS A 28 -17.90 8.04 17.36
C CYS A 28 -19.19 8.55 16.75
N LEU A 29 -20.33 8.50 17.44
CA LEU A 29 -21.63 8.95 16.93
C LEU A 29 -21.71 10.47 16.65
N GLU A 30 -20.84 11.28 17.25
CA GLU A 30 -20.81 12.75 17.05
C GLU A 30 -19.91 13.19 15.88
N LEU A 31 -18.89 12.41 15.52
CA LEU A 31 -17.95 12.73 14.42
C LEU A 31 -18.62 12.69 13.03
N TRP A 32 -19.71 11.93 12.88
CA TRP A 32 -20.44 11.76 11.62
C TRP A 32 -21.43 12.89 11.29
N LYS A 33 -21.52 13.94 12.12
CA LYS A 33 -22.44 15.08 11.89
C LYS A 33 -21.85 16.20 11.03
N ALA A 34 -20.55 16.16 10.73
CA ALA A 34 -19.95 17.06 9.75
C ALA A 34 -19.94 16.34 8.40
N ASP A 35 -20.56 16.95 7.39
CA ASP A 35 -20.49 16.51 6.00
C ASP A 35 -19.01 16.43 5.57
N ILE A 36 -18.40 15.25 5.75
CA ILE A 36 -17.14 14.89 5.12
C ILE A 36 -17.44 14.93 3.63
N CYS A 37 -16.84 15.90 2.91
CA CYS A 37 -17.01 16.11 1.49
C CYS A 37 -17.17 14.76 0.78
N PRO A 38 -18.37 14.40 0.31
CA PRO A 38 -18.50 13.21 -0.49
C PRO A 38 -17.69 13.50 -1.74
N LYS A 39 -16.50 12.89 -1.85
CA LYS A 39 -15.94 12.68 -3.18
C LYS A 39 -17.10 12.07 -4.00
N PRO A 40 -17.37 12.57 -5.21
CA PRO A 40 -18.40 11.95 -6.04
C PRO A 40 -18.15 10.44 -6.05
N LYS A 41 -19.23 9.66 -5.94
CA LYS A 41 -19.20 8.20 -6.12
C LYS A 41 -18.72 7.91 -7.54
N THR A 42 -17.43 8.03 -7.78
CA THR A 42 -16.79 7.34 -8.88
C THR A 42 -16.72 5.90 -8.42
N GLU A 43 -17.50 5.06 -9.07
CA GLU A 43 -17.43 3.62 -8.92
C GLU A 43 -16.02 3.22 -9.36
N HIS A 44 -15.15 2.94 -8.39
CA HIS A 44 -13.76 2.58 -8.63
C HIS A 44 -13.72 1.08 -8.90
N ASP A 45 -13.16 0.68 -10.04
CA ASP A 45 -12.78 -0.71 -10.25
C ASP A 45 -11.72 -1.07 -9.19
N ILE A 46 -11.89 -2.23 -8.56
CA ILE A 46 -10.91 -2.74 -7.59
C ILE A 46 -9.83 -3.46 -8.37
N PHE A 47 -8.59 -2.96 -8.30
CA PHE A 47 -7.46 -3.63 -8.92
C PHE A 47 -6.75 -4.50 -7.89
N VAL A 48 -6.66 -5.79 -8.19
CA VAL A 48 -5.79 -6.71 -7.46
C VAL A 48 -4.53 -6.92 -8.29
N TYR A 49 -3.40 -6.59 -7.69
CA TYR A 49 -2.08 -6.81 -8.24
C TYR A 49 -1.59 -8.21 -7.85
N PHE A 50 -1.17 -8.98 -8.86
CA PHE A 50 -0.62 -10.32 -8.68
C PHE A 50 0.85 -10.32 -9.07
N ARG A 51 1.70 -10.73 -8.14
CA ARG A 51 3.12 -10.97 -8.39
C ARG A 51 3.32 -12.45 -8.74
N PRO A 52 3.75 -12.79 -9.96
CA PRO A 52 3.90 -14.19 -10.33
C PRO A 52 5.13 -14.85 -9.69
N ILE A 53 5.07 -16.18 -9.57
CA ILE A 53 6.11 -17.03 -8.93
C ILE A 53 7.36 -17.16 -9.81
N SER A 54 7.17 -17.14 -11.13
CA SER A 54 8.22 -17.30 -12.11
C SER A 54 8.79 -15.94 -12.50
N GLN A 55 10.12 -15.82 -12.54
CA GLN A 55 10.82 -14.62 -13.04
C GLN A 55 10.48 -14.30 -14.52
N ASN A 56 9.91 -15.27 -15.26
CA ASN A 56 9.52 -15.09 -16.65
C ASN A 56 8.10 -14.55 -16.83
N ASP A 57 7.27 -14.59 -15.79
CA ASP A 57 5.89 -14.11 -15.85
C ASP A 57 5.86 -12.61 -15.50
N ARG A 58 5.04 -11.86 -16.23
CA ARG A 58 4.93 -10.40 -16.02
C ARG A 58 3.97 -10.10 -14.87
N GLU A 59 4.34 -9.12 -14.06
CA GLU A 59 3.42 -8.45 -13.13
C GLU A 59 2.14 -8.00 -13.85
N TYR A 60 0.98 -8.27 -13.24
CA TYR A 60 -0.31 -7.92 -13.83
C TYR A 60 -1.33 -7.51 -12.77
N PHE A 61 -2.31 -6.73 -13.23
CA PHE A 61 -3.42 -6.20 -12.46
C PHE A 61 -4.71 -6.79 -13.01
N VAL A 62 -5.62 -7.20 -12.13
CA VAL A 62 -6.95 -7.66 -12.51
C VAL A 62 -7.97 -6.68 -11.95
N ALA A 63 -8.78 -6.14 -12.85
CA ALA A 63 -9.91 -5.30 -12.50
C ALA A 63 -11.09 -6.19 -12.10
N TYR A 64 -11.72 -5.86 -10.99
CA TYR A 64 -12.99 -6.42 -10.57
C TYR A 64 -14.03 -5.31 -10.48
N ASP A 65 -15.28 -5.66 -10.77
CA ASP A 65 -16.41 -4.76 -10.56
C ASP A 65 -16.53 -4.37 -9.08
N SER A 66 -17.26 -3.29 -8.81
CA SER A 66 -17.62 -2.90 -7.45
C SER A 66 -18.32 -4.08 -6.74
N LEU A 67 -18.20 -4.13 -5.41
CA LEU A 67 -18.77 -5.21 -4.60
C LEU A 67 -20.29 -5.31 -4.83
N GLU A 68 -20.74 -6.20 -5.71
CA GLU A 68 -22.17 -6.49 -5.89
C GLU A 68 -22.74 -7.18 -4.64
N GLU A 69 -24.06 -7.03 -4.45
CA GLU A 69 -24.73 -7.40 -3.20
C GLU A 69 -24.56 -8.89 -2.84
N ASP A 70 -24.45 -9.83 -3.80
CA ASP A 70 -24.35 -11.26 -3.48
C ASP A 70 -23.43 -12.07 -4.42
N GLY A 71 -22.51 -12.85 -3.83
CA GLY A 71 -21.68 -13.84 -4.54
C GLY A 71 -20.22 -13.45 -4.80
N PRO A 72 -19.44 -14.37 -5.43
CA PRO A 72 -18.06 -14.14 -5.83
C PRO A 72 -17.97 -13.08 -6.94
N ILE A 73 -16.90 -12.29 -6.94
CA ILE A 73 -16.67 -11.28 -7.96
C ILE A 73 -15.96 -11.88 -9.18
N SER A 74 -16.32 -11.41 -10.37
CA SER A 74 -15.72 -11.86 -11.62
C SER A 74 -14.68 -10.85 -12.12
N PRO A 75 -13.58 -11.32 -12.73
CA PRO A 75 -12.59 -10.43 -13.32
C PRO A 75 -13.16 -9.77 -14.59
N LYS A 76 -13.09 -8.44 -14.66
CA LYS A 76 -13.57 -7.63 -15.79
C LYS A 76 -12.56 -7.60 -16.93
N TYR A 77 -11.30 -7.27 -16.60
CA TYR A 77 -10.18 -7.29 -17.54
C TYR A 77 -8.84 -7.39 -16.80
N ARG A 78 -7.77 -7.62 -17.57
CA ARG A 78 -6.39 -7.68 -17.06
C ARG A 78 -5.54 -6.62 -17.71
N ILE A 79 -4.68 -5.96 -16.93
CA ILE A 79 -3.68 -5.04 -17.43
C ILE A 79 -2.29 -5.59 -17.07
N TYR A 80 -1.38 -5.54 -18.02
CA TYR A 80 0.01 -5.94 -17.84
C TYR A 80 0.89 -4.70 -17.83
N ALA A 81 1.77 -4.61 -16.84
CA ALA A 81 2.82 -3.61 -16.88
C ALA A 81 3.66 -3.82 -18.17
N PRO A 82 4.00 -2.75 -18.90
CA PRO A 82 4.92 -2.88 -20.02
C PRO A 82 6.31 -3.28 -19.48
N PRO A 83 7.15 -3.94 -20.30
CA PRO A 83 8.51 -4.26 -19.90
C PRO A 83 9.35 -2.98 -19.91
N PHE A 84 9.27 -2.19 -18.85
CA PHE A 84 10.07 -0.97 -18.69
C PHE A 84 11.55 -1.30 -18.87
N PRO A 85 12.31 -0.60 -19.72
CA PRO A 85 13.75 -0.76 -19.77
C PRO A 85 14.41 0.03 -18.63
N PRO A 86 15.29 -0.58 -17.82
CA PRO A 86 15.61 -2.02 -17.73
C PRO A 86 14.52 -2.83 -17.00
N LYS A 87 14.36 -4.11 -17.36
CA LYS A 87 13.23 -5.00 -16.99
C LYS A 87 13.19 -5.46 -15.51
N THR A 88 13.60 -4.61 -14.57
CA THR A 88 13.78 -4.93 -13.15
C THR A 88 12.83 -4.19 -12.21
N TYR A 89 12.02 -3.26 -12.73
CA TYR A 89 11.07 -2.51 -11.93
C TYR A 89 9.96 -3.38 -11.34
N SER A 90 9.61 -3.10 -10.08
CA SER A 90 8.50 -3.75 -9.38
C SER A 90 7.50 -2.72 -8.86
N PHE A 91 6.22 -3.09 -8.86
CA PHE A 91 5.17 -2.20 -8.35
C PHE A 91 5.36 -1.92 -6.86
N THR A 92 5.25 -0.66 -6.43
CA THR A 92 5.51 -0.27 -5.03
C THR A 92 4.25 -0.20 -4.16
N GLY A 93 3.07 -0.56 -4.67
CA GLY A 93 1.80 -0.32 -3.98
C GLY A 93 1.30 1.12 -4.04
N CYS A 94 2.09 2.04 -4.60
CA CYS A 94 1.80 3.47 -4.56
C CYS A 94 1.07 3.91 -5.84
N THR A 95 -0.06 4.60 -5.64
CA THR A 95 -0.92 5.08 -6.72
C THR A 95 -1.41 6.50 -6.45
N CYS A 96 -1.70 7.25 -7.51
CA CYS A 96 -2.37 8.55 -7.41
C CYS A 96 -3.02 8.90 -8.75
N ASP A 97 -4.33 9.19 -8.72
CA ASP A 97 -5.13 9.54 -9.91
C ASP A 97 -4.81 8.63 -11.10
N GLY A 98 -4.89 7.31 -10.91
CA GLY A 98 -4.64 6.32 -11.96
C GLY A 98 -3.18 6.08 -12.36
N LEU A 99 -2.25 6.89 -11.86
CA LEU A 99 -0.83 6.64 -12.05
C LEU A 99 -0.34 5.58 -11.07
N LEU A 100 0.45 4.64 -11.57
CA LEU A 100 1.07 3.56 -10.82
C LEU A 100 2.58 3.80 -10.74
N HIS A 101 3.15 3.66 -9.55
CA HIS A 101 4.59 3.80 -9.33
C HIS A 101 5.30 2.45 -9.22
N PHE A 102 6.40 2.34 -9.96
CA PHE A 102 7.30 1.21 -9.94
C PHE A 102 8.70 1.67 -9.58
N GLN A 103 9.43 0.81 -8.87
CA GLN A 103 10.79 1.08 -8.44
C GLN A 103 11.69 -0.13 -8.70
N ASP A 104 12.92 0.17 -9.11
CA ASP A 104 14.04 -0.75 -9.08
C ASP A 104 15.17 -0.15 -8.24
N ARG A 105 15.92 -1.02 -7.55
CA ARG A 105 17.00 -0.58 -6.67
C ARG A 105 18.13 0.11 -7.43
N GLU A 106 18.43 -0.35 -8.64
CA GLU A 106 19.56 0.15 -9.44
C GLU A 106 19.10 1.20 -10.46
N SER A 107 17.93 0.99 -11.03
CA SER A 107 17.46 1.73 -12.21
C SER A 107 16.62 2.96 -11.87
N GLY A 108 16.14 3.06 -10.62
CA GLY A 108 15.42 4.22 -10.11
C GLY A 108 13.91 4.03 -10.11
N HIS A 109 13.18 4.99 -10.69
CA HIS A 109 11.72 5.09 -10.54
C HIS A 109 11.03 5.20 -11.89
N VAL A 110 9.84 4.60 -11.99
CA VAL A 110 8.96 4.70 -13.16
C VAL A 110 7.55 5.05 -12.73
N LEU A 111 6.93 6.00 -13.43
CA LEU A 111 5.49 6.23 -13.38
C LEU A 111 4.86 5.63 -14.63
N TRP A 112 3.79 4.88 -14.46
CA TRP A 112 3.02 4.31 -15.56
C TRP A 112 1.56 4.70 -15.44
N ASN A 113 0.98 5.14 -16.56
CA ASN A 113 -0.45 5.35 -16.70
C ASN A 113 -1.03 4.23 -17.57
N PRO A 114 -1.75 3.26 -16.98
CA PRO A 114 -2.42 2.19 -17.72
C PRO A 114 -3.43 2.70 -18.74
N THR A 115 -4.15 3.79 -18.41
CA THR A 115 -5.24 4.37 -19.22
C THR A 115 -4.72 4.93 -20.53
N THR A 116 -3.63 5.70 -20.48
CA THR A 116 -3.01 6.29 -21.68
C THR A 116 -1.94 5.40 -22.31
N SER A 117 -1.57 4.31 -21.63
CA SER A 117 -0.45 3.45 -22.01
C SER A 117 0.87 4.23 -22.16
N GLU A 118 1.05 5.28 -21.38
CA GLU A 118 2.30 6.05 -21.29
C GLU A 118 3.04 5.70 -20.00
N TYR A 119 4.36 5.61 -20.07
CA TYR A 119 5.20 5.56 -18.87
C TYR A 119 6.34 6.55 -18.95
N LYS A 120 6.88 6.92 -17.80
CA LYS A 120 8.01 7.84 -17.67
C LYS A 120 9.03 7.25 -16.70
N ILE A 121 10.23 6.99 -17.19
CA ILE A 121 11.40 6.73 -16.35
C ILE A 121 11.83 8.07 -15.76
N LEU A 122 11.90 8.14 -14.44
CA LEU A 122 12.28 9.35 -13.73
C LEU A 122 13.80 9.46 -13.67
N PRO A 123 14.37 10.68 -13.56
CA PRO A 123 15.78 10.84 -13.26
C PRO A 123 16.16 10.04 -12.02
N ASN A 124 17.34 9.42 -11.99
CA ASN A 124 17.77 8.68 -10.80
C ASN A 124 18.16 9.68 -9.68
N PRO A 125 17.58 9.59 -8.46
CA PRO A 125 17.98 10.45 -7.35
C PRO A 125 19.39 10.10 -6.79
N PHE A 126 19.97 8.97 -7.19
CA PHE A 126 21.18 8.36 -6.58
C PHE A 126 22.39 8.26 -7.52
N LEU A 127 22.60 9.23 -8.41
CA LEU A 127 23.58 9.10 -9.50
C LEU A 127 25.02 8.79 -9.03
N GLU A 128 25.46 9.30 -7.88
CA GLU A 128 26.78 9.01 -7.32
C GLU A 128 26.74 9.07 -5.78
N LEU A 129 26.79 7.92 -5.10
CA LEU A 129 26.91 7.86 -3.64
C LEU A 129 28.40 7.90 -3.24
N PRO A 130 28.77 8.69 -2.21
CA PRO A 130 30.11 8.62 -1.63
C PRO A 130 30.47 7.18 -1.21
N PRO A 131 31.77 6.81 -1.23
CA PRO A 131 32.21 5.52 -0.72
C PRO A 131 31.70 5.27 0.71
N GLY A 132 31.19 4.06 0.96
CA GLY A 132 30.61 3.68 2.25
C GLY A 132 29.16 4.13 2.48
N LEU A 133 28.58 4.97 1.62
CA LEU A 133 27.17 5.37 1.73
C LEU A 133 26.26 4.41 0.94
N GLU A 134 25.33 3.78 1.64
CA GLU A 134 24.27 2.96 1.06
C GLU A 134 22.92 3.61 1.25
N HIS A 135 22.12 3.67 0.18
CA HIS A 135 20.71 4.06 0.26
C HIS A 135 19.81 2.84 0.11
N SER A 136 18.69 2.86 0.83
CA SER A 136 17.62 1.89 0.67
C SER A 136 16.25 2.56 0.76
N SER A 137 15.34 2.10 -0.09
CA SER A 137 13.93 2.48 -0.06
C SER A 137 13.27 2.04 1.26
N VAL A 138 12.49 2.93 1.86
CA VAL A 138 11.70 2.65 3.07
C VAL A 138 10.21 2.65 2.74
N ALA A 139 9.75 3.70 2.08
CA ALA A 139 8.36 3.91 1.72
C ALA A 139 8.26 4.87 0.52
N ASN A 140 7.13 4.81 -0.19
CA ASN A 140 6.82 5.70 -1.30
C ASN A 140 5.41 6.26 -1.13
N GLY A 141 5.22 7.54 -1.46
CA GLY A 141 3.94 8.21 -1.42
C GLY A 141 3.74 9.05 -2.66
N MET A 142 2.52 9.12 -3.18
CA MET A 142 2.19 9.97 -4.32
C MET A 142 1.04 10.90 -3.98
N TRP A 143 1.08 12.08 -4.58
CA TRP A 143 -0.01 13.04 -4.52
C TRP A 143 0.00 13.96 -5.73
N SER A 144 -1.18 14.31 -6.23
CA SER A 144 -1.40 15.36 -7.21
C SER A 144 -1.86 16.61 -6.47
N ASP A 145 -1.13 17.73 -6.56
CA ASP A 145 -1.66 18.99 -6.03
C ASP A 145 -2.69 19.54 -7.04
N PRO A 146 -4.00 19.57 -6.72
CA PRO A 146 -5.02 20.00 -7.67
C PRO A 146 -4.87 21.48 -8.06
N ARG A 147 -4.18 22.28 -7.24
CA ARG A 147 -3.98 23.72 -7.48
C ARG A 147 -2.92 23.99 -8.54
N PHE A 148 -1.96 23.07 -8.69
CA PHE A 148 -0.77 23.30 -9.53
C PHE A 148 -0.61 22.27 -10.65
N GLU A 149 -1.54 21.30 -10.73
CA GLU A 149 -1.50 20.17 -11.66
C GLU A 149 -0.13 19.47 -11.64
N ASN A 150 0.45 19.37 -10.43
CA ASN A 150 1.79 18.84 -10.25
C ASN A 150 1.72 17.55 -9.45
N TYR A 151 2.11 16.46 -10.10
CA TYR A 151 2.31 15.18 -9.46
C TYR A 151 3.63 15.20 -8.70
N LYS A 152 3.54 14.88 -7.42
CA LYS A 152 4.69 14.71 -6.55
C LYS A 152 4.80 13.25 -6.15
N LEU A 153 6.03 12.75 -6.19
CA LEU A 153 6.39 11.43 -5.68
C LEU A 153 7.35 11.63 -4.52
N LEU A 154 6.93 11.23 -3.34
CA LEU A 154 7.75 11.14 -2.13
C LEU A 154 8.42 9.79 -2.12
N HIS A 155 9.75 9.80 -2.04
CA HIS A 155 10.57 8.62 -1.82
C HIS A 155 11.28 8.76 -0.47
N LEU A 156 10.88 7.97 0.52
CA LEU A 156 11.50 7.98 1.84
C LEU A 156 12.70 7.01 1.83
N VAL A 157 13.87 7.55 2.13
CA VAL A 157 15.16 6.88 1.97
C VAL A 157 15.85 6.72 3.32
N ARG A 158 16.34 5.51 3.58
CA ARG A 158 17.26 5.20 4.67
C ARG A 158 18.69 5.22 4.13
N SER A 159 19.50 6.14 4.65
CA SER A 159 20.92 6.24 4.38
C SER A 159 21.72 5.57 5.47
N ARG A 160 22.61 4.65 5.10
CA ARG A 160 23.55 3.99 6.02
C ARG A 160 24.96 4.31 5.59
N PHE A 161 25.74 4.88 6.48
CA PHE A 161 27.16 5.12 6.27
C PHE A 161 27.97 4.04 6.98
N LYS A 162 28.83 3.36 6.23
CA LYS A 162 29.73 2.31 6.70
C LYS A 162 31.18 2.75 6.56
N ASP A 163 32.00 2.42 7.56
CA ASP A 163 33.45 2.58 7.49
C ASP A 163 34.13 1.38 6.75
N ASP A 164 35.45 1.41 6.66
CA ASP A 164 36.29 0.29 6.22
C ASP A 164 36.68 -0.55 7.44
N PRO A 165 35.77 -1.44 7.92
CA PRO A 165 35.63 -2.82 7.43
C PRO A 165 34.16 -3.22 7.14
N GLY A 166 33.30 -2.23 6.88
CA GLY A 166 31.87 -2.40 6.59
C GLY A 166 30.94 -2.24 7.80
N MET A 167 31.43 -1.69 8.92
CA MET A 167 30.61 -1.50 10.13
C MET A 167 29.72 -0.27 9.98
N LEU A 168 28.47 -0.36 10.46
CA LEU A 168 27.54 0.76 10.43
C LEU A 168 28.01 1.85 11.41
N VAL A 169 28.38 3.01 10.88
CA VAL A 169 28.83 4.18 11.67
C VAL A 169 27.66 5.09 11.98
N ASN A 170 26.83 5.35 10.97
CA ASN A 170 25.72 6.29 11.09
C ASN A 170 24.56 5.87 10.20
N GLU A 171 23.37 6.26 10.64
CA GLU A 171 22.13 6.06 9.93
C GLU A 171 21.29 7.34 9.97
N SER A 172 20.71 7.67 8.83
CA SER A 172 19.82 8.81 8.71
C SER A 172 18.69 8.54 7.73
N TYR A 173 17.66 9.38 7.83
CA TYR A 173 16.50 9.34 6.95
C TYR A 173 16.36 10.68 6.23
N HIS A 174 15.88 10.61 5.01
CA HIS A 174 15.50 11.79 4.23
C HIS A 174 14.41 11.44 3.24
N ILE A 175 13.66 12.45 2.82
CA ILE A 175 12.69 12.36 1.73
C ILE A 175 13.35 12.93 0.48
N ASP A 176 13.40 12.14 -0.59
CA ASP A 176 13.61 12.66 -1.94
C ASP A 176 12.23 12.91 -2.55
N LEU A 177 11.88 14.18 -2.78
CA LEU A 177 10.60 14.61 -3.33
C LEU A 177 10.78 14.95 -4.81
N TYR A 178 10.20 14.13 -5.69
CA TYR A 178 10.13 14.39 -7.11
C TYR A 178 8.92 15.28 -7.44
N SER A 179 9.09 16.12 -8.44
CA SER A 179 8.02 16.94 -9.04
C SER A 179 7.99 16.68 -10.54
N LEU A 180 6.85 16.19 -11.03
CA LEU A 180 6.65 15.89 -12.46
C LEU A 180 6.76 17.16 -13.32
N LYS A 181 6.27 18.29 -12.80
CA LYS A 181 6.31 19.59 -13.49
C LYS A 181 7.72 20.08 -13.76
N THR A 182 8.65 19.87 -12.82
CA THR A 182 10.05 20.30 -12.95
C THR A 182 10.97 19.18 -13.42
N ASN A 183 10.46 17.94 -13.47
CA ASN A 183 11.21 16.73 -13.77
C ASN A 183 12.51 16.62 -12.94
N SER A 184 12.41 16.88 -11.64
CA SER A 184 13.58 16.96 -10.76
C SER A 184 13.26 16.47 -9.36
N TRP A 185 14.27 15.95 -8.67
CA TRP A 185 14.22 15.60 -7.26
C TRP A 185 14.74 16.75 -6.40
N ARG A 186 14.18 16.86 -5.20
CA ARG A 186 14.73 17.70 -4.13
C ARG A 186 14.73 16.90 -2.82
N ARG A 187 15.84 16.97 -2.10
CA ARG A 187 15.99 16.30 -0.81
C ARG A 187 15.47 17.16 0.34
N ILE A 188 14.75 16.52 1.26
CA ILE A 188 14.21 17.08 2.50
C ILE A 188 14.77 16.23 3.65
N PRO A 189 15.58 16.79 4.56
CA PRO A 189 16.13 16.05 5.70
C PRO A 189 15.04 15.56 6.65
N CYS A 190 15.17 14.32 7.16
CA CYS A 190 14.30 13.74 8.20
C CYS A 190 15.14 13.36 9.42
N THR A 191 15.84 14.35 10.00
CA THR A 191 16.87 14.11 11.03
C THR A 191 16.32 13.70 12.39
N GLU A 192 15.04 13.96 12.63
CA GLU A 192 14.35 13.75 13.91
C GLU A 192 13.99 12.29 14.18
N PHE A 193 14.06 11.41 13.18
CA PHE A 193 13.65 10.02 13.29
C PHE A 193 14.84 9.08 13.50
N ALA A 194 14.69 8.14 14.42
CA ALA A 194 15.63 7.06 14.70
C ALA A 194 15.42 5.89 13.75
N SER A 195 14.16 5.57 13.46
CA SER A 195 13.77 4.60 12.45
C SER A 195 12.40 4.93 11.89
N VAL A 196 12.11 4.39 10.69
CA VAL A 196 10.78 4.45 10.08
C VAL A 196 10.44 3.03 9.64
N GLU A 197 9.24 2.57 9.97
CA GLU A 197 8.75 1.25 9.58
C GLU A 197 8.60 1.17 8.05
N ARG A 198 9.05 0.05 7.49
CA ARG A 198 8.90 -0.20 6.06
C ARG A 198 7.45 -0.60 5.76
N ASN A 199 6.92 -0.05 4.68
CA ASN A 199 5.60 -0.40 4.12
C ASN A 199 4.38 -0.17 5.05
N ASN A 200 4.55 0.39 6.25
CA ASN A 200 3.45 0.85 7.10
C ASN A 200 3.20 2.34 6.85
N CYS A 201 2.69 2.66 5.66
CA CYS A 201 2.50 4.03 5.21
C CYS A 201 1.28 4.18 4.31
N THR A 202 0.71 5.38 4.26
CA THR A 202 -0.43 5.71 3.39
C THR A 202 -0.43 7.18 3.00
N CYS A 203 -1.04 7.52 1.86
CA CYS A 203 -1.28 8.89 1.43
C CYS A 203 -2.77 9.19 1.52
N ILE A 204 -3.16 10.15 2.34
CA ILE A 204 -4.56 10.54 2.53
C ILE A 204 -4.67 12.05 2.37
N SER A 205 -5.53 12.48 1.44
CA SER A 205 -5.89 13.90 1.27
C SER A 205 -4.71 14.87 1.22
N GLY A 206 -3.60 14.49 0.56
CA GLY A 206 -2.43 15.34 0.40
C GLY A 206 -1.40 15.25 1.50
N VAL A 207 -1.53 14.28 2.40
CA VAL A 207 -0.59 14.03 3.47
C VAL A 207 -0.10 12.58 3.41
N PHE A 208 1.21 12.40 3.44
CA PHE A 208 1.85 11.10 3.59
C PHE A 208 2.03 10.79 5.07
N TYR A 209 1.61 9.60 5.50
CA TYR A 209 1.76 9.10 6.85
C TYR A 209 2.60 7.84 6.88
N ALA A 210 3.48 7.70 7.88
CA ALA A 210 4.23 6.48 8.12
C ALA A 210 4.47 6.25 9.62
N ALA A 211 4.45 4.99 10.06
CA ALA A 211 4.85 4.64 11.42
C ALA A 211 6.37 4.84 11.59
N ALA A 212 6.79 5.49 12.68
CA ALA A 212 8.18 5.85 12.90
C ALA A 212 8.54 5.90 14.39
N PHE A 213 9.83 5.95 14.67
CA PHE A 213 10.36 6.18 16.01
C PHE A 213 11.16 7.48 16.02
N GLN A 214 10.82 8.39 16.93
CA GLN A 214 11.53 9.66 17.07
C GLN A 214 12.80 9.48 17.91
N LYS A 215 13.85 10.23 17.58
CA LYS A 215 15.04 10.33 18.43
C LYS A 215 14.68 11.11 19.69
N GLU A 216 14.85 10.49 20.85
CA GLU A 216 14.76 11.20 22.12
C GLU A 216 16.15 11.49 22.69
N ALA A 217 16.21 12.41 23.65
CA ALA A 217 17.44 12.67 24.41
C ALA A 217 17.80 11.52 25.37
N CYS A 218 16.84 10.65 25.69
CA CYS A 218 17.00 9.44 26.48
C CYS A 218 17.16 8.20 25.60
N THR A 219 17.63 7.10 26.19
CA THR A 219 17.95 5.85 25.48
C THR A 219 16.74 5.08 24.93
N CYS A 220 15.52 5.58 25.15
CA CYS A 220 14.29 5.03 24.57
C CYS A 220 13.86 5.90 23.38
N CYS A 221 13.47 5.28 22.27
CA CYS A 221 12.81 6.00 21.19
C CYS A 221 11.30 5.97 21.45
N SER A 222 10.58 7.09 21.26
CA SER A 222 9.12 7.09 21.27
C SER A 222 8.58 6.78 19.88
N GLY A 223 7.58 5.89 19.84
CA GLY A 223 6.81 5.66 18.63
C GLY A 223 5.95 6.89 18.31
N VAL A 224 5.91 7.25 17.03
CA VAL A 224 5.17 8.39 16.47
C VAL A 224 4.66 8.03 15.08
N ILE A 225 3.77 8.85 14.53
CA ILE A 225 3.45 8.83 13.11
C ILE A 225 4.12 10.01 12.44
N LEU A 226 5.02 9.73 11.50
CA LEU A 226 5.56 10.72 10.58
C LEU A 226 4.42 11.20 9.68
N SER A 227 4.29 12.52 9.55
CA SER A 227 3.32 13.16 8.66
C SER A 227 4.03 14.16 7.75
N PHE A 228 3.84 14.06 6.44
CA PHE A 228 4.38 14.98 5.45
C PHE A 228 3.28 15.54 4.56
N ASP A 229 3.03 16.85 4.67
CA ASP A 229 2.03 17.56 3.86
C ASP A 229 2.64 17.92 2.49
N PHE A 230 2.11 17.38 1.40
CA PHE A 230 2.63 17.64 0.05
C PHE A 230 2.37 19.08 -0.44
N SER A 231 1.38 19.75 0.12
CA SER A 231 0.84 21.02 -0.31
C SER A 231 1.71 22.19 0.17
N ILE A 232 2.17 22.13 1.42
CA ILE A 232 3.08 23.09 2.05
C ILE A 232 4.48 22.52 2.27
N GLU A 233 4.69 21.24 1.97
CA GLU A 233 5.98 20.53 2.01
C GLU A 233 6.61 20.52 3.40
N THR A 234 5.77 20.35 4.44
CA THR A 234 6.20 20.36 5.84
C THR A 234 6.14 18.97 6.45
N LEU A 235 7.23 18.61 7.13
CA LEU A 235 7.33 17.40 7.96
C LEU A 235 6.83 17.71 9.38
N SER A 236 6.10 16.77 9.96
CA SER A 236 5.51 16.86 11.30
C SER A 236 5.40 15.47 11.92
N THR A 237 5.05 15.42 13.21
CA THR A 237 4.77 14.18 13.93
C THR A 237 3.38 14.21 14.54
N LEU A 238 2.75 13.05 14.60
CA LEU A 238 1.49 12.80 15.27
C LEU A 238 1.69 11.73 16.35
N PRO A 239 0.89 11.76 17.43
CA PRO A 239 0.93 10.70 18.44
C PRO A 239 0.48 9.36 17.84
N LEU A 240 0.87 8.26 18.48
CA LEU A 240 0.31 6.94 18.18
C LEU A 240 -1.15 6.82 18.66
N PRO A 241 -1.96 5.92 18.07
CA PRO A 241 -3.31 5.63 18.52
C PRO A 241 -3.37 5.16 19.98
N ASN A 242 -2.38 4.38 20.39
CA ASN A 242 -2.27 3.81 21.72
C ASN A 242 -0.80 3.75 22.16
N HIS A 243 -0.56 3.69 23.46
CA HIS A 243 0.78 3.69 24.07
C HIS A 243 1.31 2.28 24.38
N ASN A 244 0.54 1.23 24.08
CA ASN A 244 0.86 -0.14 24.51
C ASN A 244 1.94 -0.83 23.65
N GLY A 245 2.46 -0.17 22.61
CA GLY A 245 3.47 -0.74 21.73
C GLY A 245 2.96 -1.84 20.79
N ASN A 246 1.64 -2.04 20.74
CA ASN A 246 0.99 -2.97 19.84
C ASN A 246 1.27 -2.62 18.38
N ARG A 247 1.32 -3.64 17.53
CA ARG A 247 1.44 -3.46 16.08
C ARG A 247 0.16 -2.84 15.53
N PHE A 248 0.29 -1.89 14.61
CA PHE A 248 -0.84 -1.28 13.92
C PHE A 248 -0.55 -1.05 12.44
N LEU A 249 -1.62 -0.90 11.66
CA LEU A 249 -1.55 -0.70 10.20
C LEU A 249 -2.30 0.58 9.83
N LEU A 250 -1.64 1.49 9.10
CA LEU A 250 -2.22 2.76 8.70
C LEU A 250 -3.09 2.62 7.44
N LEU A 251 -4.31 3.16 7.48
CA LEU A 251 -5.30 3.02 6.42
C LEU A 251 -6.12 4.30 6.26
N GLU A 252 -6.71 4.51 5.09
CA GLU A 252 -7.78 5.50 4.91
C GLU A 252 -9.12 4.88 5.33
N TYR A 253 -9.85 5.56 6.22
CA TYR A 253 -11.25 5.25 6.50
C TYR A 253 -12.10 6.50 6.36
N LYS A 254 -12.98 6.51 5.35
CA LYS A 254 -13.90 7.62 5.05
C LYS A 254 -13.19 8.99 4.98
N GLY A 255 -12.06 9.04 4.28
CA GLY A 255 -11.28 10.26 4.07
C GLY A 255 -10.39 10.68 5.24
N LEU A 256 -10.40 9.93 6.35
CA LEU A 256 -9.59 10.21 7.55
C LEU A 256 -8.46 9.19 7.70
N LEU A 257 -7.40 9.62 8.38
CA LEU A 257 -6.34 8.72 8.83
C LEU A 257 -6.90 7.78 9.90
N SER A 258 -6.69 6.48 9.69
CA SER A 258 -7.05 5.43 10.63
C SER A 258 -5.86 4.52 10.91
N ALA A 259 -5.90 3.88 12.08
CA ALA A 259 -4.95 2.86 12.47
C ALA A 259 -5.71 1.61 12.92
N LEU A 260 -5.36 0.47 12.34
CA LEU A 260 -5.88 -0.83 12.71
C LEU A 260 -4.85 -1.53 13.61
N GLU A 261 -5.08 -1.51 14.91
CA GLU A 261 -4.19 -2.07 15.93
C GLU A 261 -4.55 -3.53 16.21
N CYS A 262 -3.55 -4.40 16.33
CA CYS A 262 -3.74 -5.83 16.63
C CYS A 262 -2.96 -6.25 17.87
N TRP A 263 -3.55 -7.19 18.60
CA TRP A 263 -3.00 -7.82 19.79
C TRP A 263 -2.66 -9.25 19.38
N VAL A 264 -1.39 -9.64 19.47
CA VAL A 264 -1.01 -11.05 19.40
C VAL A 264 -0.67 -11.42 20.82
N ASP A 265 -1.45 -12.32 21.43
CA ASP A 265 -1.08 -12.90 22.72
C ASP A 265 0.18 -13.75 22.49
N ASP A 266 1.30 -13.35 23.10
CA ASP A 266 2.62 -13.99 22.95
C ASP A 266 2.67 -15.45 23.47
N ASP A 267 1.57 -16.01 23.97
CA ASP A 267 1.52 -17.31 24.65
C ASP A 267 1.41 -18.53 23.70
N ASP A 268 1.26 -18.34 22.38
CA ASP A 268 1.10 -19.41 21.39
C ASP A 268 2.29 -19.52 20.40
N GLU A 269 3.54 -19.37 20.87
CA GLU A 269 4.75 -19.55 20.02
C GLU A 269 4.92 -20.99 19.47
N ASP A 270 4.20 -21.97 20.00
CA ASP A 270 4.39 -23.41 19.70
C ASP A 270 3.42 -23.98 18.64
N ASP A 271 2.46 -23.21 18.11
CA ASP A 271 1.56 -23.69 17.07
C ASP A 271 1.83 -23.02 15.71
N GLU A 272 2.54 -23.73 14.83
CA GLU A 272 2.65 -23.40 13.39
C GLU A 272 1.27 -23.44 12.67
N SER A 273 0.17 -23.68 13.40
CA SER A 273 -1.18 -23.58 12.85
C SER A 273 -1.60 -22.11 12.69
N PHE A 274 -1.64 -21.68 11.43
CA PHE A 274 -2.51 -20.65 10.86
C PHE A 274 -2.99 -19.54 11.83
N TYR A 275 -2.34 -18.38 11.75
CA TYR A 275 -2.70 -17.12 12.43
C TYR A 275 -4.12 -17.12 13.05
N PRO A 276 -4.23 -17.30 14.38
CA PRO A 276 -5.53 -17.39 15.04
C PRO A 276 -6.36 -16.13 14.81
N PRO A 277 -7.69 -16.18 14.99
CA PRO A 277 -8.50 -14.97 15.05
C PRO A 277 -7.89 -13.97 16.04
N CYS A 278 -7.73 -12.72 15.61
CA CYS A 278 -7.18 -11.66 16.45
C CYS A 278 -8.25 -10.62 16.72
N ASP A 279 -8.15 -9.99 17.90
CA ASP A 279 -8.89 -8.77 18.18
C ASP A 279 -8.16 -7.58 17.55
N PHE A 280 -8.93 -6.78 16.83
CA PHE A 280 -8.44 -5.56 16.22
C PHE A 280 -9.19 -4.35 16.76
N GLU A 281 -8.46 -3.27 17.00
CA GLU A 281 -9.02 -1.97 17.34
C GLU A 281 -8.86 -1.01 16.17
N LEU A 282 -9.97 -0.46 15.70
CA LEU A 282 -9.96 0.61 14.71
C LEU A 282 -9.94 1.96 15.42
N TRP A 283 -8.87 2.71 15.20
CA TRP A 283 -8.68 4.06 15.68
C TRP A 283 -8.78 5.05 14.54
N ILE A 284 -9.44 6.17 14.77
CA ILE A 284 -9.61 7.26 13.81
C ILE A 284 -8.95 8.51 14.35
N MET A 285 -8.14 9.17 13.54
CA MET A 285 -7.54 10.46 13.86
C MET A 285 -8.52 11.58 13.47
N SER A 286 -8.93 12.38 14.45
CA SER A 286 -9.76 13.57 14.26
C SER A 286 -9.30 14.69 15.20
N ASP A 287 -9.18 15.90 14.68
CA ASP A 287 -8.81 17.10 15.44
C ASP A 287 -7.52 16.95 16.26
N GLY A 288 -6.54 16.19 15.74
CA GLY A 288 -5.25 15.95 16.39
C GLY A 288 -5.28 14.89 17.50
N SER A 289 -6.38 14.14 17.64
CA SER A 289 -6.55 13.10 18.65
C SER A 289 -7.07 11.79 18.05
N TRP A 290 -6.64 10.68 18.65
CA TRP A 290 -7.12 9.35 18.28
C TRP A 290 -8.38 9.00 19.07
N THR A 291 -9.39 8.52 18.36
CA THR A 291 -10.61 7.98 18.95
C THR A 291 -10.81 6.55 18.50
N LYS A 292 -11.01 5.64 19.44
CA LYS A 292 -11.38 4.26 19.16
C LYS A 292 -12.81 4.23 18.62
N GLU A 293 -12.98 3.70 17.42
CA GLU A 293 -14.28 3.62 16.74
C GLU A 293 -14.95 2.28 16.93
N SER A 294 -14.19 1.19 16.83
CA SER A 294 -14.71 -0.15 16.99
C SER A 294 -13.62 -1.13 17.41
N ILE A 295 -14.05 -2.21 18.03
CA ILE A 295 -13.25 -3.41 18.22
C ILE A 295 -13.89 -4.50 17.39
N PHE A 296 -13.14 -5.22 16.59
CA PHE A 296 -13.67 -6.39 15.87
C PHE A 296 -12.79 -7.61 16.03
N HIS A 297 -13.45 -8.74 16.21
CA HIS A 297 -12.84 -10.06 16.25
C HIS A 297 -12.95 -10.65 14.85
N THR A 298 -11.84 -11.02 14.23
CA THR A 298 -11.83 -11.62 12.89
C THR A 298 -10.58 -12.48 12.69
N ARG A 299 -10.53 -13.25 11.60
CA ARG A 299 -9.29 -13.93 11.18
C ARG A 299 -8.15 -12.91 11.07
N CYS A 300 -6.93 -13.34 11.37
CA CYS A 300 -5.77 -12.48 11.27
C CYS A 300 -5.73 -11.77 9.91
N ILE A 301 -5.41 -10.49 9.97
CA ILE A 301 -5.33 -9.58 8.83
C ILE A 301 -3.84 -9.39 8.55
N PRO A 302 -3.21 -10.25 7.72
CA PRO A 302 -1.80 -10.09 7.38
C PRO A 302 -1.55 -8.78 6.63
N GLU A 303 -2.47 -8.42 5.73
CA GLU A 303 -2.41 -7.20 4.91
C GLU A 303 -3.83 -6.61 4.75
N PRO A 304 -4.21 -5.59 5.55
CA PRO A 304 -5.44 -4.85 5.32
C PRO A 304 -5.28 -4.09 4.02
N SER A 305 -6.26 -4.24 3.14
CA SER A 305 -6.20 -3.63 1.81
C SER A 305 -6.79 -2.23 1.83
N HIS A 306 -8.09 -2.13 2.07
CA HIS A 306 -8.82 -0.86 1.99
C HIS A 306 -10.20 -0.99 2.65
N PHE A 307 -10.77 0.15 3.05
CA PHE A 307 -12.18 0.23 3.38
C PHE A 307 -12.98 0.66 2.15
N SER A 308 -13.95 -0.14 1.74
CA SER A 308 -14.86 0.27 0.65
C SER A 308 -15.64 1.54 1.03
N PRO A 309 -16.23 2.26 0.05
CA PRO A 309 -16.98 3.49 0.31
C PRO A 309 -18.14 3.34 1.32
N ASP A 310 -18.74 2.16 1.41
CA ASP A 310 -19.78 1.80 2.38
C ASP A 310 -19.22 1.33 3.73
N GLY A 311 -17.89 1.26 3.85
CA GLY A 311 -17.16 1.01 5.09
C GLY A 311 -16.82 -0.44 5.36
N LYS A 312 -17.07 -1.39 4.43
CA LYS A 312 -16.62 -2.78 4.58
C LYS A 312 -15.09 -2.84 4.54
N LEU A 313 -14.49 -3.73 5.32
CA LEU A 313 -13.04 -3.92 5.33
C LEU A 313 -12.68 -5.04 4.36
N LEU A 314 -11.88 -4.73 3.33
CA LEU A 314 -11.33 -5.74 2.42
C LEU A 314 -9.92 -6.11 2.87
N TYR A 315 -9.62 -7.40 2.85
CA TYR A 315 -8.30 -7.93 3.15
C TYR A 315 -8.17 -9.37 2.64
N PHE A 316 -6.93 -9.85 2.58
CA PHE A 316 -6.66 -11.24 2.21
C PHE A 316 -6.55 -12.11 3.45
N VAL A 317 -7.30 -13.21 3.46
CA VAL A 317 -7.18 -14.27 4.47
C VAL A 317 -6.24 -15.33 3.95
N ASN A 318 -5.32 -15.79 4.81
CA ASN A 318 -4.43 -16.89 4.52
C ASN A 318 -5.12 -18.25 4.77
N PHE A 319 -5.06 -19.14 3.78
CA PHE A 319 -5.49 -20.53 3.85
C PHE A 319 -4.32 -21.48 3.57
N THR A 320 -4.51 -22.76 3.89
CA THR A 320 -3.50 -23.82 3.69
C THR A 320 -2.94 -23.91 2.26
N VAL A 321 -3.64 -23.38 1.26
CA VAL A 321 -3.27 -23.45 -0.16
C VAL A 321 -3.28 -22.09 -0.88
N GLY A 322 -3.18 -20.98 -0.14
CA GLY A 322 -3.08 -19.64 -0.72
C GLY A 322 -3.88 -18.57 0.02
N PHE A 323 -4.02 -17.41 -0.60
CA PHE A 323 -4.78 -16.28 -0.07
C PHE A 323 -6.13 -16.15 -0.79
N GLU A 324 -7.19 -15.84 -0.04
CA GLU A 324 -8.48 -15.45 -0.61
C GLU A 324 -8.84 -14.03 -0.18
N LEU A 325 -9.36 -13.25 -1.12
CA LEU A 325 -9.92 -11.95 -0.81
C LEU A 325 -11.29 -12.10 -0.13
N VAL A 326 -11.44 -11.43 1.01
CA VAL A 326 -12.69 -11.35 1.75
C VAL A 326 -13.11 -9.89 1.97
N ALA A 327 -14.41 -9.68 2.15
CA ALA A 327 -14.98 -8.43 2.61
C ALA A 327 -15.67 -8.67 3.96
N PHE A 328 -15.19 -8.00 5.00
CA PHE A 328 -15.86 -7.96 6.28
C PHE A 328 -16.96 -6.90 6.27
N ASP A 329 -18.21 -7.35 6.24
CA ASP A 329 -19.39 -6.51 6.41
C ASP A 329 -19.56 -6.18 7.89
N ARG A 330 -19.10 -4.98 8.23
CA ARG A 330 -19.10 -4.43 9.57
C ARG A 330 -20.50 -4.12 10.09
N ALA A 331 -21.47 -3.84 9.22
CA ALA A 331 -22.82 -3.49 9.65
C ALA A 331 -23.58 -4.69 10.23
N ILE A 332 -23.31 -5.89 9.70
CA ILE A 332 -23.97 -7.13 10.12
C ILE A 332 -23.03 -8.11 10.82
N GLY A 333 -21.73 -7.81 10.90
CA GLY A 333 -20.72 -8.66 11.54
C GLY A 333 -20.46 -9.95 10.77
N LYS A 334 -20.39 -9.91 9.44
CA LYS A 334 -20.21 -11.12 8.62
C LYS A 334 -19.03 -11.00 7.66
N LEU A 335 -18.31 -12.10 7.49
CA LEU A 335 -17.26 -12.22 6.49
C LEU A 335 -17.85 -12.75 5.18
N LYS A 336 -17.54 -12.10 4.06
CA LYS A 336 -17.95 -12.52 2.72
C LYS A 336 -16.73 -12.92 1.90
N HIS A 337 -16.74 -14.14 1.39
CA HIS A 337 -15.74 -14.67 0.47
C HIS A 337 -15.99 -14.18 -0.95
N LEU A 338 -14.99 -13.56 -1.58
CA LEU A 338 -15.14 -12.95 -2.90
C LEU A 338 -14.66 -13.86 -4.04
N GLY A 339 -14.08 -15.02 -3.73
CA GLY A 339 -13.64 -16.00 -4.74
C GLY A 339 -12.40 -15.59 -5.53
N VAL A 340 -11.74 -14.48 -5.17
CA VAL A 340 -10.45 -14.07 -5.73
C VAL A 340 -9.35 -14.73 -4.94
N ASN A 341 -8.67 -15.69 -5.58
CA ASN A 341 -7.64 -16.50 -4.96
C ASN A 341 -6.26 -16.17 -5.56
N ASP A 342 -5.25 -16.00 -4.70
CA ASP A 342 -3.84 -16.04 -5.09
C ASP A 342 -3.18 -17.25 -4.42
N PRO A 343 -2.83 -18.30 -5.17
CA PRO A 343 -2.30 -19.52 -4.57
C PRO A 343 -0.90 -19.31 -3.95
N LEU A 344 -0.14 -18.27 -4.34
CA LEU A 344 1.31 -18.23 -4.08
C LEU A 344 1.93 -16.83 -3.88
N GLY A 345 1.19 -15.72 -4.02
CA GLY A 345 1.70 -14.35 -3.88
C GLY A 345 0.95 -13.54 -2.83
N TYR A 346 1.65 -12.67 -2.10
CA TYR A 346 1.07 -11.63 -1.24
C TYR A 346 0.41 -10.58 -2.14
N PRO A 347 -0.91 -10.64 -2.36
CA PRO A 347 -1.57 -9.84 -3.35
C PRO A 347 -1.89 -8.46 -2.76
N MET A 348 -1.59 -7.40 -3.52
CA MET A 348 -1.91 -6.04 -3.10
C MET A 348 -3.18 -5.58 -3.80
N MET A 349 -4.05 -4.91 -3.07
CA MET A 349 -5.21 -4.23 -3.64
C MET A 349 -4.94 -2.74 -3.71
N ILE A 350 -5.32 -2.12 -4.83
CA ILE A 350 -5.22 -0.68 -5.02
C ILE A 350 -6.53 -0.13 -5.60
N PRO A 351 -7.02 1.02 -5.10
CA PRO A 351 -8.08 1.74 -5.80
C PRO A 351 -7.51 2.23 -7.13
N PHE A 352 -8.18 1.92 -8.24
CA PHE A 352 -7.80 2.42 -9.54
C PHE A 352 -8.83 3.42 -10.05
N LEU A 353 -8.34 4.50 -10.67
CA LEU A 353 -9.14 5.51 -11.34
C LEU A 353 -8.55 5.70 -12.73
N GLU A 354 -9.39 5.64 -13.77
CA GLU A 354 -8.94 6.00 -15.10
C GLU A 354 -8.47 7.46 -15.13
N SER A 355 -7.35 7.70 -15.80
CA SER A 355 -6.69 9.00 -15.78
C SER A 355 -6.08 9.33 -17.12
N PHE A 356 -6.39 10.53 -17.61
CA PHE A 356 -5.89 11.02 -18.91
C PHE A 356 -4.70 11.97 -18.74
N VAL A 357 -4.02 11.89 -17.60
CA VAL A 357 -2.80 12.65 -17.33
C VAL A 357 -1.73 12.25 -18.33
N GLN A 358 -1.17 13.25 -19.01
CA GLN A 358 -0.05 13.07 -19.92
C GLN A 358 1.26 13.11 -19.13
N LEU A 359 2.04 12.04 -19.20
CA LEU A 359 3.35 11.97 -18.55
C LEU A 359 4.44 12.65 -19.38
N ASN A 360 4.13 12.99 -20.64
CA ASN A 360 5.11 13.35 -21.67
C ASN A 360 6.25 12.31 -21.65
N GLY A 361 5.85 11.04 -21.62
CA GLY A 361 6.71 9.88 -21.48
C GLY A 361 6.80 9.09 -22.78
N ILE A 362 7.19 7.82 -22.67
CA ILE A 362 7.25 6.88 -23.77
C ILE A 362 5.89 6.20 -23.91
N SER A 363 5.37 6.11 -25.13
CA SER A 363 4.16 5.34 -25.42
C SER A 363 4.49 3.85 -25.57
N CYS A 364 3.82 3.00 -24.78
CA CYS A 364 4.00 1.55 -24.83
C CYS A 364 3.67 0.93 -26.20
N MET A 365 2.82 1.60 -26.98
CA MET A 365 2.43 1.14 -28.32
C MET A 365 3.55 1.36 -29.34
N GLN A 366 4.28 2.47 -29.21
CA GLN A 366 5.35 2.83 -30.14
C GLN A 366 6.57 1.89 -29.98
N GLU A 367 6.92 1.50 -28.75
CA GLU A 367 8.00 0.53 -28.52
C GLU A 367 7.72 -0.86 -29.10
N ARG A 368 6.46 -1.35 -29.03
CA ARG A 368 6.11 -2.66 -29.62
C ARG A 368 6.39 -2.68 -31.13
N TYR A 369 6.06 -1.60 -31.84
CA TYR A 369 6.32 -1.50 -33.28
C TYR A 369 7.80 -1.41 -33.63
N GLU A 370 8.63 -0.85 -32.75
CA GLU A 370 10.09 -0.77 -32.95
C GLU A 370 10.76 -2.12 -32.65
N HIS A 371 10.37 -2.79 -31.55
CA HIS A 371 10.89 -4.13 -31.21
C HIS A 371 10.51 -5.19 -32.25
N GLU A 372 9.28 -5.17 -32.77
CA GLU A 372 8.85 -6.08 -33.85
C GLU A 372 9.57 -5.85 -35.18
N LYS A 373 10.13 -4.64 -35.40
CA LYS A 373 10.96 -4.34 -36.58
C LYS A 373 12.41 -4.81 -36.40
N GLU A 374 12.92 -4.81 -35.19
CA GLU A 374 14.28 -5.28 -34.88
C GLU A 374 14.37 -6.81 -34.87
N GLU A 375 13.34 -7.52 -34.40
CA GLU A 375 13.29 -9.00 -34.46
C GLU A 375 13.10 -9.57 -35.88
N LYS A 376 12.76 -8.74 -36.86
CA LYS A 376 12.57 -9.12 -38.28
C LYS A 376 13.79 -8.81 -39.16
N LYS A 377 14.89 -8.32 -38.59
CA LYS A 377 16.18 -8.16 -39.26
C LYS A 377 17.15 -9.23 -38.78
#